data_AF-A0A395W701-F1
#
_entry.id   AF-A0A395W701-F1
#
_cell.length_a   1.000
_cell.length_b   1.000
_cell.length_c   1.000
_cell.angle_alpha   90.00
_cell.angle_beta   90.00
_cell.angle_gamma   90.00
#
_symmetry.space_group_name_H-M   'P 1'
#
loop_
_entity.id
_entity.type
_entity.pdbx_description
1 polymer ?
#
loop_
_entity_poly.entity_id
_entity_poly.type
_entity_poly.pdbx_seq_one_letter_code
_entity_poly.pdbx_strand_id
1 'polypeptide(L)'
;MKCNVLSDFLWGSATASYQCEGAWNESGRGLTQWDEFSHNSDKNINNVTGDNAADFFHKFEEDIKLMSKGNQTSFRFSISWTRIIPNGVGKINYEGIQFYNNVINTCLKYNIEPNVTLQHYDLPFSIAKEGGWTNPKIIGAFNNYAKVCFENFGDRVKLWVTQNELRYYAHCSYLQGNYPPNHILDFESYAKTLYYGMVASALAVKTYHDMKLNGMIGIVHACGAVETLHDSEEDKIARFNADLYYIRSILDPALKGYFPQELIDKAKSSNIDISFIDQKYDAILKEGIVDFVGLNVYVRNLVKPYSGEESYMSFNNQGKNSNKLEGSAIKGWFASDDDPSTQKNFWGREMYPKCIYDCIKYVNNKYPNVPLMITENGVASYDQVEDGKINDDERVQYTKEFINWVIKAYDEGLPIYGYYVWSTMDLYSWVNGYEKRYGLVYVDFENNYKRIPKKSWYEYKKWIDTFQRNHLKEK
;
A
#
# COMPACT_ATOMS: atom_id res chain seq x y z
N MET A 1 -0.98 6.42 28.43
CA MET A 1 0.37 6.83 27.97
C MET A 1 0.30 6.97 26.46
N LYS A 2 0.75 8.08 25.88
CA LYS A 2 0.88 8.16 24.41
C LYS A 2 1.96 7.17 23.98
N CYS A 3 1.70 6.38 22.94
CA CYS A 3 2.69 5.46 22.39
C CYS A 3 3.92 6.28 21.92
N ASN A 4 5.12 5.94 22.40
CA ASN A 4 6.35 6.68 22.07
C ASN A 4 6.94 6.30 20.70
N VAL A 5 6.28 5.44 19.91
CA VAL A 5 6.82 4.95 18.63
C VAL A 5 7.06 6.06 17.60
N LEU A 6 6.42 7.23 17.77
CA LEU A 6 6.60 8.41 16.91
C LEU A 6 7.53 9.47 17.52
N SER A 7 8.34 9.13 18.53
CA SER A 7 9.30 10.07 19.13
C SER A 7 10.41 10.47 18.16
N ASP A 8 10.76 9.57 17.24
CA ASP A 8 11.82 9.70 16.25
C ASP A 8 11.27 9.35 14.87
N PHE A 9 11.90 9.92 13.85
CA PHE A 9 11.53 9.65 12.47
C PHE A 9 11.89 8.20 12.08
N LEU A 10 10.91 7.45 11.57
CA LEU A 10 11.07 6.06 11.17
C LEU A 10 11.66 5.97 9.76
N TRP A 11 12.88 5.45 9.67
CA TRP A 11 13.55 5.15 8.40
C TRP A 11 13.40 3.67 8.10
N GLY A 12 12.70 3.34 7.02
CA GLY A 12 12.41 1.94 6.71
C GLY A 12 12.37 1.62 5.23
N SER A 13 12.01 0.37 4.97
CA SER A 13 11.59 -0.12 3.67
C SER A 13 10.43 -1.10 3.86
N ALA A 14 9.72 -1.38 2.78
CA ALA A 14 8.47 -2.13 2.84
C ALA A 14 8.46 -3.35 1.91
N THR A 15 7.64 -4.33 2.26
CA THR A 15 7.29 -5.52 1.45
C THR A 15 5.81 -5.87 1.58
N ALA A 16 5.34 -6.81 0.75
CA ALA A 16 4.05 -7.47 0.87
C ALA A 16 4.24 -9.00 0.86
N SER A 17 3.45 -9.71 1.66
CA SER A 17 3.50 -11.16 1.89
C SER A 17 3.58 -11.94 0.59
N TYR A 18 2.57 -11.83 -0.29
CA TYR A 18 2.55 -12.56 -1.56
C TYR A 18 3.72 -12.19 -2.49
N GLN A 19 4.23 -10.97 -2.37
CA GLN A 19 5.29 -10.48 -3.23
C GLN A 19 6.68 -10.94 -2.82
N CYS A 20 6.93 -11.24 -1.53
CA CYS A 20 8.26 -11.60 -1.04
C CYS A 20 8.37 -12.97 -0.37
N GLU A 21 7.31 -13.49 0.26
CA GLU A 21 7.43 -14.67 1.15
C GLU A 21 7.80 -15.96 0.41
N GLY A 22 7.07 -16.31 -0.64
CA GLY A 22 7.14 -17.65 -1.22
C GLY A 22 6.51 -18.69 -0.30
N ALA A 23 7.01 -19.93 -0.31
CA ALA A 23 6.54 -21.02 0.55
C ALA A 23 5.00 -21.15 0.53
N TRP A 24 4.42 -21.08 -0.66
CA TRP A 24 2.98 -20.87 -0.85
C TRP A 24 2.12 -22.02 -0.32
N ASN A 25 2.65 -23.24 -0.29
CA ASN A 25 1.96 -24.44 0.16
C ASN A 25 2.58 -25.06 1.42
N GLU A 26 3.43 -24.32 2.13
CA GLU A 26 4.13 -24.81 3.31
C GLU A 26 3.43 -24.45 4.62
N SER A 27 3.74 -25.20 5.67
CA SER A 27 3.34 -24.92 7.07
C SER A 27 1.83 -24.67 7.23
N GLY A 28 1.01 -25.43 6.50
CA GLY A 28 -0.45 -25.35 6.57
C GLY A 28 -1.08 -24.07 5.99
N ARG A 29 -0.33 -23.26 5.22
CA ARG A 29 -0.87 -22.08 4.52
C ARG A 29 -1.99 -22.49 3.56
N GLY A 30 -3.12 -21.76 3.59
CA GLY A 30 -4.21 -21.91 2.63
C GLY A 30 -4.01 -21.10 1.35
N LEU A 31 -4.83 -21.38 0.33
CA LEU A 31 -4.81 -20.65 -0.94
C LEU A 31 -5.34 -19.22 -0.78
N THR A 32 -4.64 -18.26 -1.35
CA THR A 32 -5.14 -16.92 -1.64
C THR A 32 -5.74 -16.88 -3.04
N GLN A 33 -6.51 -15.83 -3.33
CA GLN A 33 -6.99 -15.56 -4.68
C GLN A 33 -5.86 -15.35 -5.70
N TRP A 34 -4.67 -14.93 -5.25
CA TRP A 34 -3.52 -14.74 -6.13
C TRP A 34 -2.83 -16.06 -6.48
N ASP A 35 -2.79 -17.02 -5.54
CA ASP A 35 -2.35 -18.39 -5.83
C ASP A 35 -3.27 -18.98 -6.92
N GLU A 36 -4.60 -18.86 -6.76
CA GLU A 36 -5.56 -19.34 -7.77
C GLU A 36 -5.37 -18.63 -9.11
N PHE A 37 -5.32 -17.28 -9.10
CA PHE A 37 -5.19 -16.49 -10.32
C PHE A 37 -3.93 -16.84 -11.10
N SER A 38 -2.78 -16.92 -10.42
CA SER A 38 -1.50 -17.14 -11.09
C SER A 38 -1.33 -18.56 -11.64
N HIS A 39 -1.95 -19.56 -11.02
CA HIS A 39 -1.89 -20.95 -11.49
C HIS A 39 -2.95 -21.28 -12.55
N ASN A 40 -4.16 -20.72 -12.45
CA ASN A 40 -5.32 -21.22 -13.18
C ASN A 40 -5.98 -20.20 -14.11
N SER A 41 -5.53 -18.94 -14.14
CA SER A 41 -6.14 -17.91 -15.00
C SER A 41 -5.37 -17.69 -16.29
N ASP A 42 -6.07 -17.75 -17.42
CA ASP A 42 -5.55 -17.32 -18.73
C ASP A 42 -5.19 -15.82 -18.78
N LYS A 43 -5.64 -15.04 -17.78
CA LYS A 43 -5.27 -13.63 -17.62
C LYS A 43 -3.87 -13.45 -16.99
N ASN A 44 -3.25 -14.51 -16.46
CA ASN A 44 -1.85 -14.51 -16.07
C ASN A 44 -0.92 -14.68 -17.29
N ILE A 45 -0.83 -13.65 -18.12
CA ILE A 45 -0.20 -13.72 -19.44
C ILE A 45 1.32 -14.02 -19.44
N ASN A 46 2.00 -13.81 -18.31
CA ASN A 46 3.44 -14.04 -18.20
C ASN A 46 3.78 -15.39 -17.54
N ASN A 47 2.77 -16.14 -17.07
CA ASN A 47 2.91 -17.42 -16.35
C ASN A 47 3.86 -17.35 -15.15
N VAL A 48 3.97 -16.18 -14.51
CA VAL A 48 4.79 -15.99 -13.31
C VAL A 48 3.91 -16.17 -12.07
N THR A 49 4.43 -16.83 -11.04
CA THR A 49 3.74 -17.06 -9.77
C THR A 49 4.52 -16.46 -8.59
N GLY A 50 3.83 -16.32 -7.46
CA GLY A 50 4.40 -15.91 -6.17
C GLY A 50 4.91 -17.10 -5.33
N ASP A 51 4.99 -18.31 -5.91
CA ASP A 51 5.26 -19.56 -5.21
C ASP A 51 6.52 -19.52 -4.36
N ASN A 52 7.58 -18.99 -4.95
CA ASN A 52 8.87 -18.80 -4.31
C ASN A 52 9.15 -17.32 -4.03
N ALA A 53 8.63 -16.40 -4.85
CA ALA A 53 8.81 -14.96 -4.69
C ALA A 53 10.30 -14.59 -4.47
N ALA A 54 10.59 -13.87 -3.38
CA ALA A 54 11.96 -13.56 -2.94
C ALA A 54 12.50 -14.56 -1.91
N ASP A 55 11.74 -15.62 -1.59
CA ASP A 55 12.07 -16.62 -0.58
C ASP A 55 12.27 -16.02 0.83
N PHE A 56 11.53 -14.95 1.14
CA PHE A 56 11.60 -14.29 2.45
C PHE A 56 11.16 -15.23 3.58
N PHE A 57 10.24 -16.17 3.33
CA PHE A 57 9.79 -17.14 4.33
C PHE A 57 10.96 -17.91 4.96
N HIS A 58 11.96 -18.27 4.15
CA HIS A 58 13.15 -18.98 4.62
C HIS A 58 14.32 -18.05 4.99
N LYS A 59 14.36 -16.83 4.42
CA LYS A 59 15.54 -15.94 4.50
C LYS A 59 15.31 -14.64 5.26
N PHE A 60 14.17 -14.48 5.95
CA PHE A 60 13.83 -13.24 6.65
C PHE A 60 14.92 -12.72 7.60
N GLU A 61 15.67 -13.59 8.28
CA GLU A 61 16.75 -13.14 9.17
C GLU A 61 17.90 -12.48 8.40
N GLU A 62 18.25 -12.97 7.21
CA GLU A 62 19.26 -12.33 6.35
C GLU A 62 18.80 -10.93 5.92
N ASP A 63 17.54 -10.82 5.49
CA ASP A 63 16.95 -9.58 5.01
C ASP A 63 16.84 -8.52 6.12
N ILE A 64 16.32 -8.89 7.29
CA ILE A 64 16.21 -7.98 8.45
C ILE A 64 17.61 -7.55 8.93
N LYS A 65 18.59 -8.46 8.92
CA LYS A 65 19.98 -8.12 9.25
C LYS A 65 20.58 -7.12 8.25
N LEU A 66 20.25 -7.21 6.96
CA LEU A 66 20.67 -6.22 5.96
C LEU A 66 20.02 -4.86 6.19
N MET A 67 18.74 -4.80 6.61
CA MET A 67 18.08 -3.55 7.00
C MET A 67 18.80 -2.87 8.17
N SER A 68 19.10 -3.64 9.22
CA SER A 68 19.81 -3.16 10.41
C SER A 68 21.21 -2.64 10.08
N LYS A 69 21.97 -3.37 9.24
CA LYS A 69 23.27 -2.91 8.72
C LYS A 69 23.17 -1.66 7.84
N GLY A 70 22.00 -1.42 7.25
CA GLY A 70 21.65 -0.23 6.48
C GLY A 70 21.18 0.96 7.34
N ASN A 71 21.22 0.83 8.67
CA ASN A 71 20.77 1.82 9.66
C ASN A 71 19.27 2.14 9.59
N GLN A 72 18.47 1.27 8.96
CA GLN A 72 17.02 1.37 9.02
C GLN A 72 16.52 1.09 10.43
N THR A 73 15.47 1.78 10.85
CA THR A 73 14.86 1.71 12.19
C THR A 73 13.48 1.07 12.18
N SER A 74 12.85 0.86 11.02
CA SER A 74 11.56 0.21 10.92
C SER A 74 11.41 -0.66 9.67
N PHE A 75 10.61 -1.72 9.78
CA PHE A 75 10.27 -2.61 8.67
C PHE A 75 8.77 -2.73 8.55
N ARG A 76 8.24 -2.33 7.39
CA ARG A 76 6.82 -2.55 7.05
C ARG A 76 6.64 -3.84 6.27
N PHE A 77 5.83 -4.74 6.77
CA PHE A 77 5.48 -5.99 6.08
C PHE A 77 3.99 -6.31 6.29
N SER A 78 3.41 -7.11 5.40
CA SER A 78 2.06 -7.65 5.60
C SER A 78 2.08 -9.09 6.13
N ILE A 79 1.09 -9.40 6.96
CA ILE A 79 0.76 -10.78 7.33
C ILE A 79 -0.12 -11.36 6.21
N SER A 80 0.19 -12.58 5.78
CA SER A 80 -0.68 -13.35 4.91
C SER A 80 -1.81 -13.97 5.72
N TRP A 81 -3.04 -13.54 5.48
CA TRP A 81 -4.23 -14.04 6.20
C TRP A 81 -4.30 -15.57 6.13
N THR A 82 -4.01 -16.17 4.97
CA THR A 82 -4.08 -17.63 4.80
C THR A 82 -3.00 -18.42 5.54
N ARG A 83 -1.96 -17.77 6.09
CA ARG A 83 -1.06 -18.43 7.05
C ARG A 83 -1.65 -18.48 8.44
N ILE A 84 -2.42 -17.48 8.85
CA ILE A 84 -3.05 -17.42 10.19
C ILE A 84 -4.35 -18.21 10.24
N ILE A 85 -5.21 -18.03 9.23
CA ILE A 85 -6.49 -18.72 9.10
C ILE A 85 -6.59 -19.23 7.64
N PRO A 86 -6.22 -20.50 7.37
CA PRO A 86 -6.07 -21.00 6.00
C PRO A 86 -7.30 -20.86 5.10
N ASN A 87 -8.48 -21.09 5.66
CA ASN A 87 -9.76 -20.92 4.93
C ASN A 87 -10.35 -19.52 5.12
N GLY A 88 -9.59 -18.55 5.59
CA GLY A 88 -10.01 -17.18 5.93
C GLY A 88 -10.89 -17.07 7.17
N VAL A 89 -11.65 -18.13 7.51
CA VAL A 89 -12.44 -18.26 8.72
C VAL A 89 -12.19 -19.63 9.39
N GLY A 90 -12.53 -19.74 10.67
CA GLY A 90 -12.48 -21.01 11.40
C GLY A 90 -11.13 -21.26 12.07
N LYS A 91 -10.53 -22.42 11.79
CA LYS A 91 -9.36 -22.93 12.54
C LYS A 91 -8.13 -22.06 12.32
N ILE A 92 -7.51 -21.66 13.43
CA ILE A 92 -6.21 -20.97 13.46
C ILE A 92 -5.09 -21.96 13.15
N ASN A 93 -4.14 -21.53 12.33
CA ASN A 93 -2.91 -22.24 12.06
C ASN A 93 -1.76 -21.65 12.88
N TYR A 94 -1.34 -22.38 13.91
CA TYR A 94 -0.28 -21.94 14.82
C TYR A 94 1.12 -21.96 14.20
N GLU A 95 1.36 -22.73 13.13
CA GLU A 95 2.64 -22.69 12.41
C GLU A 95 2.82 -21.35 11.68
N GLY A 96 1.76 -20.83 11.07
CA GLY A 96 1.75 -19.48 10.51
C GLY A 96 1.96 -18.40 11.57
N ILE A 97 1.35 -18.54 12.75
CA ILE A 97 1.62 -17.66 13.89
C ILE A 97 3.10 -17.72 14.31
N GLN A 98 3.68 -18.92 14.35
CA GLN A 98 5.08 -19.11 14.70
C GLN A 98 6.02 -18.41 13.71
N PHE A 99 5.72 -18.47 12.40
CA PHE A 99 6.48 -17.76 11.38
C PHE A 99 6.52 -16.24 11.65
N TYR A 100 5.37 -15.59 11.83
CA TYR A 100 5.37 -14.14 12.09
C TYR A 100 5.93 -13.78 13.48
N ASN A 101 5.79 -14.66 14.48
CA ASN A 101 6.51 -14.50 15.75
C ASN A 101 8.03 -14.46 15.52
N ASN A 102 8.58 -15.34 14.68
CA ASN A 102 10.00 -15.34 14.36
C ASN A 102 10.42 -14.08 13.61
N VAL A 103 9.63 -13.61 12.64
CA VAL A 103 9.88 -12.36 11.91
C VAL A 103 9.89 -11.17 12.88
N ILE A 104 8.85 -11.01 13.70
CA ILE A 104 8.72 -9.92 14.68
C ILE A 104 9.86 -9.95 15.70
N ASN A 105 10.17 -11.12 16.28
CA ASN A 105 11.25 -11.26 17.23
C ASN A 105 12.61 -10.93 16.59
N THR A 106 12.78 -11.23 15.30
CA THR A 106 14.01 -10.92 14.57
C THR A 106 14.13 -9.43 14.28
N CYS A 107 13.03 -8.74 13.93
CA CYS A 107 13.01 -7.28 13.85
C CYS A 107 13.49 -6.66 15.17
N LEU A 108 12.89 -7.07 16.29
CA LEU A 108 13.25 -6.54 17.61
C LEU A 108 14.69 -6.89 18.02
N LYS A 109 15.17 -8.10 17.73
CA LYS A 109 16.57 -8.51 17.94
C LYS A 109 17.56 -7.58 17.25
N TYR A 110 17.19 -7.03 16.09
CA TYR A 110 18.03 -6.12 15.30
C TYR A 110 17.64 -4.64 15.43
N ASN A 111 16.86 -4.28 16.46
CA ASN A 111 16.37 -2.92 16.75
C ASN A 111 15.59 -2.28 15.59
N ILE A 112 14.74 -3.08 14.94
CA ILE A 112 13.84 -2.65 13.88
C ILE A 112 12.42 -2.70 14.42
N GLU A 113 11.71 -1.57 14.40
CA GLU A 113 10.31 -1.48 14.80
C GLU A 113 9.42 -2.11 13.72
N PRO A 114 8.60 -3.14 14.03
CA PRO A 114 7.64 -3.71 13.10
C PRO A 114 6.47 -2.76 12.81
N ASN A 115 6.22 -2.47 11.54
CA ASN A 115 5.00 -1.84 11.05
C ASN A 115 4.16 -2.88 10.28
N VAL A 116 3.16 -3.44 10.94
CA VAL A 116 2.48 -4.66 10.49
C VAL A 116 1.18 -4.35 9.77
N THR A 117 1.10 -4.75 8.51
CA THR A 117 -0.09 -4.60 7.67
C THR A 117 -0.92 -5.89 7.69
N LEU A 118 -2.20 -5.80 8.07
CA LEU A 118 -3.05 -6.99 8.16
C LEU A 118 -3.49 -7.51 6.80
N GLN A 119 -3.77 -6.63 5.83
CA GLN A 119 -4.19 -7.03 4.49
C GLN A 119 -3.48 -6.28 3.37
N HIS A 120 -2.85 -7.04 2.48
CA HIS A 120 -2.21 -6.53 1.26
C HIS A 120 -2.60 -7.41 0.06
N TYR A 121 -3.85 -7.27 -0.38
CA TYR A 121 -4.44 -7.85 -1.61
C TYR A 121 -4.56 -9.39 -1.63
N ASP A 122 -3.92 -10.11 -0.74
CA ASP A 122 -3.82 -11.57 -0.69
C ASP A 122 -4.99 -12.22 0.07
N LEU A 123 -6.21 -11.93 -0.39
CA LEU A 123 -7.44 -12.46 0.22
C LEU A 123 -7.47 -14.00 0.18
N PRO A 124 -7.89 -14.69 1.26
CA PRO A 124 -8.14 -16.12 1.22
C PRO A 124 -9.11 -16.51 0.09
N PHE A 125 -8.76 -17.53 -0.69
CA PHE A 125 -9.52 -17.92 -1.87
C PHE A 125 -10.94 -18.36 -1.53
N SER A 126 -11.15 -19.01 -0.38
CA SER A 126 -12.47 -19.33 0.14
C SER A 126 -13.37 -18.10 0.29
N ILE A 127 -12.83 -16.98 0.80
CA ILE A 127 -13.57 -15.72 0.94
C ILE A 127 -13.76 -15.05 -0.44
N ALA A 128 -12.73 -15.09 -1.29
CA ALA A 128 -12.82 -14.54 -2.65
C ALA A 128 -13.94 -15.21 -3.47
N LYS A 129 -14.10 -16.54 -3.37
CA LYS A 129 -15.20 -17.29 -4.01
C LYS A 129 -16.59 -16.87 -3.55
N GLU A 130 -16.72 -16.37 -2.32
CA GLU A 130 -17.99 -15.84 -1.80
C GLU A 130 -18.23 -14.37 -2.17
N GLY A 131 -17.40 -13.77 -3.03
CA GLY A 131 -17.49 -12.39 -3.48
C GLY A 131 -16.50 -11.43 -2.82
N GLY A 132 -15.66 -11.93 -1.90
CA GLY A 132 -14.61 -11.14 -1.26
C GLY A 132 -15.12 -9.87 -0.59
N TRP A 133 -14.53 -8.74 -0.96
CA TRP A 133 -14.89 -7.42 -0.41
C TRP A 133 -16.26 -6.89 -0.85
N THR A 134 -16.91 -7.52 -1.83
CA THR A 134 -18.28 -7.16 -2.21
C THR A 134 -19.34 -7.85 -1.33
N ASN A 135 -18.94 -8.78 -0.47
CA ASN A 135 -19.83 -9.51 0.42
C ASN A 135 -19.69 -9.02 1.88
N PRO A 136 -20.78 -8.53 2.53
CA PRO A 136 -20.71 -7.97 3.89
C PRO A 136 -20.22 -8.96 4.96
N LYS A 137 -20.26 -10.28 4.71
CA LYS A 137 -19.69 -11.28 5.63
C LYS A 137 -18.20 -11.06 5.91
N ILE A 138 -17.47 -10.44 4.98
CA ILE A 138 -16.04 -10.17 5.13
C ILE A 138 -15.74 -9.25 6.32
N ILE A 139 -16.69 -8.41 6.73
CA ILE A 139 -16.54 -7.48 7.87
C ILE A 139 -16.21 -8.27 9.14
N GLY A 140 -17.01 -9.30 9.44
CA GLY A 140 -16.78 -10.16 10.59
C GLY A 140 -15.56 -11.06 10.42
N ALA A 141 -15.33 -11.60 9.22
CA ALA A 141 -14.19 -12.48 8.95
C ALA A 141 -12.85 -11.75 9.15
N PHE A 142 -12.72 -10.55 8.57
CA PHE A 142 -11.53 -9.72 8.70
C PHE A 142 -11.30 -9.29 10.15
N ASN A 143 -12.35 -8.90 10.88
CA ASN A 143 -12.20 -8.54 12.29
C ASN A 143 -11.73 -9.72 13.16
N ASN A 144 -12.26 -10.92 12.92
CA ASN A 144 -11.82 -12.11 13.65
C ASN A 144 -10.34 -12.43 13.38
N TYR A 145 -9.91 -12.32 12.11
CA TYR A 145 -8.50 -12.44 11.75
C TYR A 145 -7.62 -11.37 12.40
N ALA A 146 -8.01 -10.10 12.31
CA ALA A 146 -7.30 -8.99 12.94
C ALA A 146 -7.13 -9.21 14.45
N LYS A 147 -8.21 -9.63 15.12
CA LYS A 147 -8.19 -9.95 16.55
C LYS A 147 -7.19 -11.06 16.88
N VAL A 148 -7.14 -12.14 16.11
CA VAL A 148 -6.14 -13.21 16.30
C VAL A 148 -4.72 -12.65 16.18
N CYS A 149 -4.46 -11.79 15.20
CA CYS A 149 -3.15 -11.14 15.06
C CYS A 149 -2.82 -10.24 16.26
N PHE A 150 -3.77 -9.43 16.72
CA PHE A 150 -3.58 -8.56 17.87
C PHE A 150 -3.30 -9.34 19.17
N GLU A 151 -4.02 -10.44 19.40
CA GLU A 151 -3.84 -11.31 20.57
C GLU A 151 -2.46 -11.98 20.60
N ASN A 152 -1.91 -12.32 19.42
CA ASN A 152 -0.65 -13.07 19.33
C ASN A 152 0.59 -12.18 19.16
N PHE A 153 0.42 -10.95 18.68
CA PHE A 153 1.55 -10.09 18.28
C PHE A 153 1.51 -8.68 18.91
N GLY A 154 0.35 -8.25 19.43
CA GLY A 154 0.13 -6.88 19.93
C GLY A 154 0.91 -6.51 21.20
N ASP A 155 1.47 -7.51 21.89
CA ASP A 155 2.41 -7.29 22.99
C ASP A 155 3.70 -6.60 22.50
N ARG A 156 4.15 -6.96 21.28
CA ARG A 156 5.40 -6.51 20.65
C ARG A 156 5.21 -5.49 19.54
N VAL A 157 4.19 -5.64 18.70
CA VAL A 157 3.95 -4.75 17.55
C VAL A 157 3.27 -3.45 18.01
N LYS A 158 3.87 -2.30 17.66
CA LYS A 158 3.38 -0.96 18.05
C LYS A 158 2.73 -0.19 16.91
N LEU A 159 2.96 -0.58 15.67
CA LEU A 159 2.37 0.03 14.48
C LEU A 159 1.59 -1.02 13.71
N TRP A 160 0.28 -0.83 13.64
CA TRP A 160 -0.64 -1.68 12.89
C TRP A 160 -1.26 -0.91 11.73
N VAL A 161 -1.44 -1.58 10.61
CA VAL A 161 -2.21 -1.10 9.46
C VAL A 161 -3.31 -2.12 9.18
N THR A 162 -4.55 -1.66 9.06
CA THR A 162 -5.67 -2.55 8.69
C THR A 162 -5.54 -3.03 7.25
N GLN A 163 -5.63 -2.11 6.30
CA GLN A 163 -5.64 -2.40 4.87
C GLN A 163 -4.64 -1.51 4.15
N ASN A 164 -3.91 -2.12 3.23
CA ASN A 164 -3.10 -1.43 2.25
C ASN A 164 -3.95 -1.08 1.02
N GLU A 165 -4.04 0.19 0.68
CA GLU A 165 -4.46 0.68 -0.64
C GLU A 165 -5.81 0.11 -1.14
N LEU A 166 -6.81 0.01 -0.26
CA LEU A 166 -8.13 -0.57 -0.57
C LEU A 166 -8.72 -0.05 -1.89
N ARG A 167 -8.60 1.27 -2.13
CA ARG A 167 -9.08 1.89 -3.37
C ARG A 167 -8.32 1.44 -4.61
N TYR A 168 -7.00 1.33 -4.53
CA TYR A 168 -6.19 0.87 -5.66
C TYR A 168 -6.47 -0.61 -5.94
N TYR A 169 -6.57 -1.44 -4.90
CA TYR A 169 -7.02 -2.83 -5.02
C TYR A 169 -8.37 -2.94 -5.74
N ALA A 170 -9.37 -2.17 -5.31
CA ALA A 170 -10.70 -2.16 -5.93
C ALA A 170 -10.64 -1.68 -7.38
N HIS A 171 -9.84 -0.66 -7.66
CA HIS A 171 -9.61 -0.13 -9.01
C HIS A 171 -9.03 -1.19 -9.94
N CYS A 172 -7.98 -1.91 -9.50
CA CYS A 172 -7.37 -2.98 -10.29
C CYS A 172 -8.30 -4.19 -10.49
N SER A 173 -9.09 -4.52 -9.46
CA SER A 173 -9.95 -5.71 -9.43
C SER A 173 -11.25 -5.54 -10.22
N TYR A 174 -11.86 -4.35 -10.16
CA TYR A 174 -13.21 -4.10 -10.67
C TYR A 174 -13.30 -3.07 -11.80
N LEU A 175 -12.30 -2.20 -11.97
CA LEU A 175 -12.32 -1.18 -13.01
C LEU A 175 -11.35 -1.50 -14.15
N GLN A 176 -10.07 -1.75 -13.84
CA GLN A 176 -9.06 -2.13 -14.83
C GLN A 176 -9.18 -3.59 -15.26
N GLY A 177 -9.55 -4.46 -14.33
CA GLY A 177 -9.64 -5.90 -14.57
C GLY A 177 -8.30 -6.60 -14.71
N ASN A 178 -7.20 -6.02 -14.20
CA ASN A 178 -5.88 -6.65 -14.20
C ASN A 178 -5.62 -7.47 -12.92
N TYR A 179 -6.37 -7.25 -11.83
CA TYR A 179 -6.30 -8.09 -10.62
C TYR A 179 -7.55 -8.96 -10.49
N PRO A 180 -7.48 -10.15 -9.85
CA PRO A 180 -8.67 -10.97 -9.60
C PRO A 180 -9.74 -10.21 -8.80
N PRO A 181 -11.04 -10.32 -9.15
CA PRO A 181 -11.66 -11.23 -10.12
C PRO A 181 -11.68 -10.71 -11.58
N ASN A 182 -10.91 -9.66 -11.87
CA ASN A 182 -10.68 -9.12 -13.21
C ASN A 182 -11.93 -8.59 -13.92
N HIS A 183 -12.82 -7.94 -13.18
CA HIS A 183 -13.97 -7.23 -13.77
C HIS A 183 -13.51 -5.89 -14.38
N ILE A 184 -14.24 -5.41 -15.37
CA ILE A 184 -13.92 -4.19 -16.12
C ILE A 184 -15.08 -3.22 -15.99
N LEU A 185 -14.79 -1.99 -15.55
CA LEU A 185 -15.77 -0.91 -15.34
C LEU A 185 -16.98 -1.31 -14.47
N ASP A 186 -16.79 -2.24 -13.53
CA ASP A 186 -17.80 -2.66 -12.55
C ASP A 186 -17.79 -1.69 -11.35
N PHE A 187 -18.46 -0.56 -11.53
CA PHE A 187 -18.54 0.50 -10.52
C PHE A 187 -19.34 0.09 -9.27
N GLU A 188 -20.28 -0.84 -9.39
CA GLU A 188 -21.06 -1.34 -8.24
C GLU A 188 -20.18 -2.19 -7.31
N SER A 189 -19.43 -3.14 -7.87
CA SER A 189 -18.50 -3.95 -7.07
C SER A 189 -17.34 -3.12 -6.51
N TYR A 190 -16.88 -2.10 -7.26
CA TYR A 190 -15.95 -1.11 -6.75
C TYR A 190 -16.53 -0.38 -5.52
N ALA A 191 -17.75 0.14 -5.62
CA ALA A 191 -18.39 0.88 -4.52
C ALA A 191 -18.66 0.00 -3.29
N LYS A 192 -19.14 -1.25 -3.49
CA LYS A 192 -19.32 -2.24 -2.42
C LYS A 192 -18.01 -2.56 -1.70
N THR A 193 -16.93 -2.74 -2.47
CA THR A 193 -15.59 -3.02 -1.94
C THR A 193 -15.09 -1.88 -1.05
N LEU A 194 -15.24 -0.63 -1.48
CA LEU A 194 -14.83 0.51 -0.65
C LEU A 194 -15.66 0.57 0.64
N TYR A 195 -16.98 0.43 0.54
CA TYR A 195 -17.86 0.55 1.69
C TYR A 195 -17.64 -0.56 2.72
N TYR A 196 -17.76 -1.82 2.33
CA TYR A 196 -17.55 -2.94 3.26
C TYR A 196 -16.10 -3.06 3.72
N GLY A 197 -15.13 -2.71 2.86
CA GLY A 197 -13.72 -2.65 3.24
C GLY A 197 -13.45 -1.61 4.33
N MET A 198 -14.01 -0.40 4.22
CA MET A 198 -13.88 0.63 5.25
C MET A 198 -14.63 0.29 6.53
N VAL A 199 -15.81 -0.34 6.46
CA VAL A 199 -16.52 -0.83 7.65
C VAL A 199 -15.71 -1.93 8.35
N ALA A 200 -15.11 -2.86 7.60
CA ALA A 200 -14.24 -3.89 8.13
C ALA A 200 -12.97 -3.31 8.79
N SER A 201 -12.37 -2.29 8.16
CA SER A 201 -11.24 -1.55 8.74
C SER A 201 -11.64 -0.88 10.05
N ALA A 202 -12.76 -0.14 10.07
CA ALA A 202 -13.24 0.53 11.28
C ALA A 202 -13.55 -0.46 12.42
N LEU A 203 -14.13 -1.62 12.11
CA LEU A 203 -14.37 -2.66 13.12
C LEU A 203 -13.08 -3.23 13.71
N ALA A 204 -12.05 -3.42 12.88
CA ALA A 204 -10.73 -3.86 13.34
C ALA A 204 -10.03 -2.80 14.21
N VAL A 205 -10.13 -1.51 13.84
CA VAL A 205 -9.63 -0.38 14.63
C VAL A 205 -10.33 -0.32 15.99
N LYS A 206 -11.66 -0.37 16.00
CA LYS A 206 -12.45 -0.41 17.23
C LYS A 206 -12.01 -1.58 18.12
N THR A 207 -11.88 -2.77 17.56
CA THR A 207 -11.44 -3.97 18.30
C THR A 207 -10.04 -3.78 18.90
N TYR A 208 -9.10 -3.19 18.13
CA TYR A 208 -7.75 -2.88 18.62
C TYR A 208 -7.77 -1.91 19.81
N HIS A 209 -8.56 -0.84 19.74
CA HIS A 209 -8.71 0.14 20.83
C HIS A 209 -9.38 -0.47 22.06
N ASP A 210 -10.40 -1.31 21.89
CA ASP A 210 -11.08 -2.02 22.99
C ASP A 210 -10.14 -2.96 23.75
N MET A 211 -9.15 -3.54 23.05
CA MET A 211 -8.11 -4.38 23.65
C MET A 211 -7.08 -3.58 24.46
N LYS A 212 -7.08 -2.24 24.36
CA LYS A 212 -6.17 -1.35 25.10
C LYS A 212 -4.69 -1.71 24.94
N LEU A 213 -4.31 -2.14 23.73
CA LEU A 213 -2.93 -2.46 23.40
C LEU A 213 -2.08 -1.19 23.37
N ASN A 214 -0.80 -1.34 23.71
CA ASN A 214 0.14 -0.21 23.75
C ASN A 214 0.76 0.00 22.36
N GLY A 215 0.04 0.64 21.45
CA GLY A 215 0.48 0.93 20.08
C GLY A 215 -0.52 1.82 19.34
N MET A 216 -0.38 1.95 18.02
CA MET A 216 -1.26 2.71 17.14
C MET A 216 -1.75 1.85 16.00
N ILE A 217 -2.96 2.10 15.52
CA ILE A 217 -3.54 1.45 14.34
C ILE A 217 -3.97 2.47 13.29
N GLY A 218 -3.59 2.20 12.04
CA GLY A 218 -3.75 3.10 10.91
C GLY A 218 -4.37 2.42 9.70
N ILE A 219 -4.54 3.22 8.64
CA ILE A 219 -4.83 2.74 7.29
C ILE A 219 -3.75 3.25 6.33
N VAL A 220 -3.47 2.50 5.28
CA VAL A 220 -2.54 2.93 4.22
C VAL A 220 -3.32 3.19 2.94
N HIS A 221 -3.10 4.35 2.34
CA HIS A 221 -3.82 4.79 1.14
C HIS A 221 -2.87 5.12 -0.01
N ALA A 222 -3.21 4.65 -1.21
CA ALA A 222 -2.57 5.04 -2.46
C ALA A 222 -2.96 6.49 -2.75
N CYS A 223 -2.04 7.41 -2.52
CA CYS A 223 -2.35 8.83 -2.39
C CYS A 223 -1.49 9.70 -3.31
N GLY A 224 -2.07 10.82 -3.72
CA GLY A 224 -1.42 11.88 -4.48
C GLY A 224 -2.28 13.14 -4.38
N ALA A 225 -1.67 14.32 -4.33
CA ALA A 225 -2.43 15.56 -4.34
C ALA A 225 -3.29 15.65 -5.61
N VAL A 226 -4.54 16.11 -5.48
CA VAL A 226 -5.42 16.30 -6.63
C VAL A 226 -5.16 17.68 -7.22
N GLU A 227 -4.66 17.71 -8.45
CA GLU A 227 -4.16 18.89 -9.13
C GLU A 227 -4.78 19.03 -10.53
N THR A 228 -4.77 20.26 -11.06
CA THR A 228 -5.21 20.62 -12.41
C THR A 228 -4.14 21.52 -13.03
N LEU A 229 -3.95 21.45 -14.36
CA LEU A 229 -3.01 22.35 -15.06
C LEU A 229 -3.58 23.76 -15.27
N HIS A 230 -4.89 23.90 -15.08
CA HIS A 230 -5.66 25.12 -15.26
C HIS A 230 -6.56 25.37 -14.04
N ASP A 231 -7.16 26.56 -13.94
CA ASP A 231 -8.02 26.97 -12.80
C ASP A 231 -9.38 27.53 -13.27
N SER A 232 -9.93 26.98 -14.36
CA SER A 232 -11.31 27.29 -14.78
C SER A 232 -12.34 26.76 -13.78
N GLU A 233 -13.60 27.17 -13.89
CA GLU A 233 -14.66 26.63 -13.03
C GLU A 233 -14.88 25.13 -13.30
N GLU A 234 -14.73 24.69 -14.55
CA GLU A 234 -14.79 23.29 -14.93
C GLU A 234 -13.64 22.48 -14.31
N ASP A 235 -12.42 23.04 -14.24
CA ASP A 235 -11.28 22.43 -13.55
C ASP A 235 -11.55 22.27 -12.05
N LYS A 236 -12.14 23.29 -11.42
CA LYS A 236 -12.50 23.24 -9.99
C LYS A 236 -13.53 22.14 -9.72
N ILE A 237 -14.51 21.97 -10.60
CA ILE A 237 -15.50 20.88 -10.53
C ILE A 237 -14.82 19.51 -10.71
N ALA A 238 -13.93 19.37 -11.70
CA ALA A 238 -13.19 18.13 -11.94
C ALA A 238 -12.33 17.75 -10.74
N ARG A 239 -11.59 18.72 -10.19
CA ARG A 239 -10.78 18.56 -8.98
C ARG A 239 -11.61 18.17 -7.76
N PHE A 240 -12.80 18.76 -7.58
CA PHE A 240 -13.70 18.38 -6.48
C PHE A 240 -14.19 16.93 -6.62
N ASN A 241 -14.63 16.53 -7.81
CA ASN A 241 -15.07 15.15 -8.05
C ASN A 241 -13.91 14.15 -7.88
N ALA A 242 -12.70 14.52 -8.33
CA ALA A 242 -11.50 13.73 -8.15
C ALA A 242 -11.09 13.64 -6.68
N ASP A 243 -11.24 14.70 -5.87
CA ASP A 243 -11.01 14.66 -4.42
C ASP A 243 -11.99 13.72 -3.70
N LEU A 244 -13.28 13.76 -4.06
CA LEU A 244 -14.27 12.80 -3.55
C LEU A 244 -13.85 11.36 -3.87
N TYR A 245 -13.40 11.12 -5.10
CA TYR A 245 -13.10 9.80 -5.62
C TYR A 245 -11.76 9.23 -5.11
N TYR A 246 -10.68 10.01 -5.18
CA TYR A 246 -9.33 9.56 -4.85
C TYR A 246 -8.97 9.70 -3.38
N ILE A 247 -9.54 10.67 -2.66
CA ILE A 247 -9.07 11.01 -1.30
C ILE A 247 -10.17 10.74 -0.26
N ARG A 248 -11.30 11.43 -0.38
CA ARG A 248 -12.35 11.42 0.65
C ARG A 248 -13.13 10.10 0.71
N SER A 249 -13.10 9.29 -0.35
CA SER A 249 -13.71 7.95 -0.35
C SER A 249 -13.07 6.97 0.65
N ILE A 250 -11.83 7.23 1.07
CA ILE A 250 -11.09 6.42 2.06
C ILE A 250 -10.81 7.23 3.33
N LEU A 251 -10.31 8.46 3.19
CA LEU A 251 -9.83 9.22 4.36
C LEU A 251 -10.95 9.85 5.18
N ASP A 252 -12.10 10.23 4.61
CA ASP A 252 -13.24 10.68 5.41
C ASP A 252 -13.81 9.54 6.28
N PRO A 253 -14.10 8.33 5.78
CA PRO A 253 -14.54 7.24 6.66
C PRO A 253 -13.46 6.82 7.68
N ALA A 254 -12.17 6.85 7.33
CA ALA A 254 -11.10 6.48 8.26
C ALA A 254 -10.87 7.49 9.41
N LEU A 255 -11.00 8.79 9.12
CA LEU A 255 -10.63 9.87 10.06
C LEU A 255 -11.82 10.62 10.64
N LYS A 256 -12.98 10.59 9.99
CA LYS A 256 -14.21 11.27 10.41
C LYS A 256 -15.34 10.30 10.74
N GLY A 257 -15.22 9.03 10.35
CA GLY A 257 -16.18 7.98 10.68
C GLY A 257 -17.46 8.01 9.85
N TYR A 258 -17.43 8.61 8.65
CA TYR A 258 -18.54 8.58 7.70
C TYR A 258 -18.07 8.77 6.26
N PHE A 259 -18.84 8.24 5.31
CA PHE A 259 -18.65 8.54 3.89
C PHE A 259 -19.23 9.92 3.54
N PRO A 260 -18.58 10.71 2.67
CA PRO A 260 -19.11 12.01 2.24
C PRO A 260 -20.48 11.87 1.58
N GLN A 261 -21.45 12.71 1.96
CA GLN A 261 -22.76 12.69 1.32
C GLN A 261 -22.66 13.07 -0.17
N GLU A 262 -21.76 13.99 -0.50
CA GLU A 262 -21.51 14.42 -1.88
C GLU A 262 -20.99 13.28 -2.75
N LEU A 263 -20.20 12.35 -2.19
CA LEU A 263 -19.75 11.14 -2.89
C LEU A 263 -20.93 10.21 -3.18
N ILE A 264 -21.79 10.00 -2.18
CA ILE A 264 -22.98 9.14 -2.30
C ILE A 264 -23.94 9.70 -3.35
N ASP A 265 -24.20 11.01 -3.33
CA ASP A 265 -25.10 11.67 -4.28
C ASP A 265 -24.52 11.68 -5.71
N LYS A 266 -23.19 11.84 -5.84
CA LYS A 266 -22.50 11.73 -7.13
C LYS A 266 -22.58 10.29 -7.68
N ALA A 267 -22.44 9.27 -6.83
CA ALA A 267 -22.61 7.87 -7.22
C ALA A 267 -24.04 7.58 -7.70
N LYS A 268 -25.06 8.02 -6.95
CA LYS A 268 -26.48 7.91 -7.35
C LYS A 268 -26.77 8.57 -8.69
N SER A 269 -26.30 9.81 -8.88
CA SER A 269 -26.51 10.54 -10.15
C SER A 269 -25.75 9.91 -11.32
N SER A 270 -24.78 9.04 -11.04
CA SER A 270 -24.08 8.21 -12.03
C SER A 270 -24.73 6.82 -12.22
N ASN A 271 -25.94 6.60 -11.70
CA ASN A 271 -26.69 5.34 -11.75
C ASN A 271 -25.97 4.14 -11.10
N ILE A 272 -25.13 4.38 -10.10
CA ILE A 272 -24.53 3.31 -9.29
C ILE A 272 -25.53 2.92 -8.20
N ASP A 273 -25.87 1.63 -8.09
CA ASP A 273 -26.69 1.13 -6.98
C ASP A 273 -25.92 1.25 -5.65
N ILE A 274 -26.48 1.99 -4.72
CA ILE A 274 -25.94 2.21 -3.37
C ILE A 274 -26.82 1.59 -2.26
N SER A 275 -27.76 0.73 -2.63
CA SER A 275 -28.68 0.06 -1.69
C SER A 275 -27.97 -0.79 -0.63
N PHE A 276 -26.69 -1.11 -0.87
CA PHE A 276 -25.82 -1.85 0.05
C PHE A 276 -25.34 -1.01 1.26
N ILE A 277 -25.49 0.32 1.22
CA ILE A 277 -25.16 1.20 2.36
C ILE A 277 -26.21 0.99 3.45
N ASP A 278 -25.77 0.61 4.63
CA ASP A 278 -26.64 0.21 5.74
C ASP A 278 -26.27 0.97 7.02
N GLN A 279 -27.24 1.70 7.57
CA GLN A 279 -27.08 2.54 8.77
C GLN A 279 -26.63 1.74 10.01
N LYS A 280 -26.82 0.42 10.03
CA LYS A 280 -26.32 -0.43 11.13
C LYS A 280 -24.80 -0.37 11.30
N TYR A 281 -24.06 0.03 10.26
CA TYR A 281 -22.60 0.15 10.29
C TYR A 281 -22.11 1.56 10.69
N ASP A 282 -23.00 2.53 10.83
CA ASP A 282 -22.62 3.93 11.15
C ASP A 282 -21.90 4.04 12.50
N ALA A 283 -22.35 3.28 13.50
CA ALA A 283 -21.69 3.25 14.81
C ALA A 283 -20.27 2.68 14.71
N ILE A 284 -20.08 1.62 13.91
CA ILE A 284 -18.76 1.01 13.69
C ILE A 284 -17.80 2.02 13.05
N LEU A 285 -18.24 2.75 12.02
CA LEU A 285 -17.41 3.76 11.36
C LEU A 285 -17.01 4.89 12.32
N LYS A 286 -17.95 5.38 13.14
CA LYS A 286 -17.69 6.46 14.12
C LYS A 286 -16.75 6.06 15.25
N GLU A 287 -16.78 4.79 15.65
CA GLU A 287 -15.95 4.26 16.74
C GLU A 287 -14.59 3.77 16.25
N GLY A 288 -14.45 3.49 14.96
CA GLY A 288 -13.23 2.93 14.34
C GLY A 288 -12.32 3.97 13.67
N ILE A 289 -12.08 5.11 14.32
CA ILE A 289 -11.23 6.18 13.79
C ILE A 289 -9.75 5.83 13.94
N VAL A 290 -8.97 5.94 12.86
CA VAL A 290 -7.54 5.57 12.87
C VAL A 290 -6.67 6.56 13.66
N ASP A 291 -5.55 6.06 14.19
CA ASP A 291 -4.56 6.86 14.93
C ASP A 291 -3.55 7.55 14.00
N PHE A 292 -3.33 7.02 12.79
CA PHE A 292 -2.40 7.56 11.79
C PHE A 292 -2.80 7.15 10.37
N VAL A 293 -2.22 7.82 9.37
CA VAL A 293 -2.38 7.47 7.95
C VAL A 293 -1.02 7.21 7.31
N GLY A 294 -0.90 6.06 6.66
CA GLY A 294 0.19 5.79 5.74
C GLY A 294 -0.18 6.24 4.32
N LEU A 295 0.78 6.85 3.64
CA LEU A 295 0.65 7.36 2.29
C LEU A 295 1.60 6.60 1.36
N ASN A 296 1.01 5.91 0.39
CA ASN A 296 1.72 5.31 -0.72
C ASN A 296 1.74 6.32 -1.86
N VAL A 297 2.87 6.96 -2.12
CA VAL A 297 2.96 8.12 -3.02
C VAL A 297 4.00 7.88 -4.10
N TYR A 298 3.53 7.90 -5.35
CA TYR A 298 4.39 7.77 -6.54
C TYR A 298 4.19 8.93 -7.51
N VAL A 299 2.94 9.35 -7.68
CA VAL A 299 2.51 10.39 -8.63
C VAL A 299 1.42 11.24 -7.98
N ARG A 300 1.22 12.45 -8.50
CA ARG A 300 0.03 13.25 -8.17
C ARG A 300 -1.19 12.73 -8.93
N ASN A 301 -2.39 13.10 -8.46
CA ASN A 301 -3.64 12.87 -9.17
C ASN A 301 -3.93 14.09 -10.05
N LEU A 302 -3.24 14.18 -11.19
CA LEU A 302 -3.47 15.25 -12.16
C LEU A 302 -4.74 14.97 -12.99
N VAL A 303 -5.70 15.88 -12.94
CA VAL A 303 -7.01 15.73 -13.58
C VAL A 303 -7.41 16.96 -14.39
N LYS A 304 -8.38 16.76 -15.29
CA LYS A 304 -9.00 17.79 -16.11
C LYS A 304 -10.51 17.55 -16.25
N PRO A 305 -11.29 18.52 -16.76
CA PRO A 305 -12.70 18.34 -17.07
C PRO A 305 -12.93 17.14 -17.98
N TYR A 306 -13.96 16.37 -17.65
CA TYR A 306 -14.36 15.24 -18.47
C TYR A 306 -15.04 15.72 -19.76
N SER A 307 -14.52 15.29 -20.91
CA SER A 307 -15.06 15.65 -22.24
C SER A 307 -15.38 14.43 -23.12
N GLY A 308 -15.30 13.21 -22.57
CA GLY A 308 -15.51 11.96 -23.31
C GLY A 308 -16.96 11.48 -23.33
N GLU A 309 -17.21 10.35 -23.99
CA GLU A 309 -18.52 9.69 -23.99
C GLU A 309 -18.64 8.62 -22.89
N GLU A 310 -17.59 7.80 -22.71
CA GLU A 310 -17.56 6.71 -21.73
C GLU A 310 -16.36 6.76 -20.77
N SER A 311 -16.55 6.12 -19.61
CA SER A 311 -15.46 5.85 -18.67
C SER A 311 -14.42 4.93 -19.30
N TYR A 312 -13.15 5.13 -18.95
CA TYR A 312 -12.07 4.24 -19.39
C TYR A 312 -10.99 4.09 -18.32
N MET A 313 -10.24 3.00 -18.44
CA MET A 313 -9.03 2.73 -17.65
C MET A 313 -7.87 2.44 -18.61
N SER A 314 -6.75 3.14 -18.44
CA SER A 314 -5.52 2.94 -19.20
C SER A 314 -4.38 2.59 -18.24
N PHE A 315 -3.59 1.59 -18.61
CA PHE A 315 -2.44 1.13 -17.84
C PHE A 315 -1.40 0.47 -18.75
N ASN A 316 -0.15 0.42 -18.27
CA ASN A 316 0.96 -0.21 -18.96
C ASN A 316 1.56 -1.33 -18.09
N ASN A 317 1.23 -2.59 -18.41
CA ASN A 317 1.83 -3.76 -17.78
C ASN A 317 3.04 -4.34 -18.56
N GLN A 318 3.40 -3.73 -19.69
CA GLN A 318 4.43 -4.24 -20.60
C GLN A 318 5.73 -3.41 -20.54
N GLY A 319 5.77 -2.37 -19.70
CA GLY A 319 6.92 -1.49 -19.54
C GLY A 319 7.36 -0.90 -20.88
N LYS A 320 8.66 -1.00 -21.17
CA LYS A 320 9.29 -0.46 -22.38
C LYS A 320 8.69 -0.98 -23.70
N ASN A 321 7.91 -2.06 -23.67
CA ASN A 321 7.24 -2.62 -24.85
C ASN A 321 5.87 -1.97 -25.12
N SER A 322 5.49 -0.92 -24.40
CA SER A 322 4.25 -0.17 -24.62
C SER A 322 4.44 1.33 -24.39
N ASN A 323 3.77 2.13 -25.23
CA ASN A 323 3.74 3.60 -25.10
C ASN A 323 2.46 4.09 -24.37
N LYS A 324 1.69 3.18 -23.74
CA LYS A 324 0.47 3.58 -23.02
C LYS A 324 0.84 4.37 -21.76
N LEU A 325 0.16 5.49 -21.57
CA LEU A 325 0.18 6.23 -20.31
C LEU A 325 -0.85 5.62 -19.35
N GLU A 326 -0.51 5.59 -18.06
CA GLU A 326 -1.49 5.29 -17.02
C GLU A 326 -2.47 6.45 -16.88
N GLY A 327 -3.75 6.14 -16.76
CA GLY A 327 -4.79 7.16 -16.62
C GLY A 327 -6.19 6.56 -16.58
N SER A 328 -7.17 7.39 -16.28
CA SER A 328 -8.57 6.99 -16.25
C SER A 328 -9.48 8.16 -16.52
N ALA A 329 -10.68 7.88 -17.04
CA ALA A 329 -11.78 8.83 -16.99
C ALA A 329 -13.00 8.18 -16.35
N ILE A 330 -13.68 8.96 -15.52
CA ILE A 330 -14.93 8.57 -14.89
C ILE A 330 -16.01 9.47 -15.47
N LYS A 331 -16.93 8.88 -16.25
CA LYS A 331 -17.94 9.59 -17.03
C LYS A 331 -18.70 10.61 -16.19
N GLY A 332 -18.61 11.88 -16.57
CA GLY A 332 -19.27 13.00 -15.90
C GLY A 332 -18.63 13.46 -14.58
N TRP A 333 -17.42 12.98 -14.26
CA TRP A 333 -16.68 13.38 -13.05
C TRP A 333 -15.40 14.15 -13.40
N PHE A 334 -14.45 13.48 -14.05
CA PHE A 334 -13.14 14.01 -14.45
C PHE A 334 -12.44 13.03 -15.42
N ALA A 335 -11.36 13.47 -16.04
CA ALA A 335 -10.39 12.62 -16.72
C ALA A 335 -8.98 12.89 -16.18
N SER A 336 -8.09 11.90 -16.21
CA SER A 336 -6.66 12.11 -15.98
C SER A 336 -6.12 13.09 -17.00
N ASP A 337 -5.24 13.99 -16.56
CA ASP A 337 -4.49 14.87 -17.44
C ASP A 337 -3.02 14.45 -17.53
N ASP A 338 -2.30 14.98 -18.51
CA ASP A 338 -0.89 14.74 -18.70
C ASP A 338 -0.12 16.05 -18.74
N ASP A 339 0.88 16.19 -17.86
CA ASP A 339 1.81 17.31 -17.89
C ASP A 339 3.00 16.99 -18.81
N PRO A 340 3.07 17.58 -20.01
CA PRO A 340 4.13 17.28 -20.98
C PRO A 340 5.51 17.78 -20.54
N SER A 341 5.60 18.60 -19.48
CA SER A 341 6.87 19.07 -18.93
C SER A 341 7.56 18.04 -18.02
N THR A 342 6.89 16.94 -17.70
CA THR A 342 7.38 15.91 -16.78
C THR A 342 7.88 14.67 -17.52
N GLN A 343 9.00 14.13 -17.06
CA GLN A 343 9.49 12.82 -17.51
C GLN A 343 8.50 11.72 -17.14
N LYS A 344 8.38 10.71 -18.01
CA LYS A 344 7.72 9.44 -17.68
C LYS A 344 8.74 8.29 -17.61
N ASN A 345 8.52 7.33 -16.73
CA ASN A 345 9.29 6.09 -16.71
C ASN A 345 8.80 5.10 -17.78
N PHE A 346 9.46 3.94 -17.88
CA PHE A 346 9.10 2.89 -18.86
C PHE A 346 7.67 2.35 -18.75
N TRP A 347 6.98 2.57 -17.62
CA TRP A 347 5.58 2.15 -17.43
C TRP A 347 4.59 3.30 -17.60
N GLY A 348 5.02 4.43 -18.18
CA GLY A 348 4.15 5.56 -18.48
C GLY A 348 3.72 6.36 -17.24
N ARG A 349 4.43 6.20 -16.10
CA ARG A 349 4.18 6.98 -14.88
C ARG A 349 5.05 8.22 -14.83
N GLU A 350 4.47 9.31 -14.34
CA GLU A 350 5.16 10.58 -14.09
C GLU A 350 6.31 10.42 -13.09
N MET A 351 7.43 11.06 -13.37
CA MET A 351 8.60 11.18 -12.50
C MET A 351 8.68 12.62 -11.99
N TYR A 352 7.85 12.95 -10.98
CA TYR A 352 7.75 14.29 -10.40
C TYR A 352 7.90 14.26 -8.87
N PRO A 353 9.14 14.32 -8.33
CA PRO A 353 9.37 14.06 -6.90
C PRO A 353 8.68 14.99 -5.92
N LYS A 354 8.38 16.24 -6.34
CA LYS A 354 7.67 17.20 -5.50
C LYS A 354 6.25 16.75 -5.14
N CYS A 355 5.65 15.82 -5.90
CA CYS A 355 4.32 15.27 -5.61
C CYS A 355 4.19 14.73 -4.17
N ILE A 356 5.28 14.24 -3.58
CA ILE A 356 5.26 13.69 -2.22
C ILE A 356 5.05 14.78 -1.16
N TYR A 357 5.73 15.93 -1.32
CA TYR A 357 5.53 17.09 -0.46
C TYR A 357 4.12 17.65 -0.63
N ASP A 358 3.66 17.77 -1.88
CA ASP A 358 2.31 18.27 -2.17
C ASP A 358 1.24 17.34 -1.58
N CYS A 359 1.42 16.01 -1.67
CA CYS A 359 0.53 15.03 -1.05
C CYS A 359 0.49 15.17 0.47
N ILE A 360 1.64 15.25 1.15
CA ILE A 360 1.72 15.44 2.61
C ILE A 360 0.95 16.70 3.02
N LYS A 361 1.20 17.82 2.32
CA LYS A 361 0.57 19.10 2.61
C LYS A 361 -0.93 19.07 2.31
N TYR A 362 -1.33 18.43 1.22
CA TYR A 362 -2.74 18.28 0.82
C TYR A 362 -3.55 17.50 1.87
N VAL A 363 -3.01 16.37 2.33
CA VAL A 363 -3.65 15.55 3.37
C VAL A 363 -3.69 16.29 4.70
N ASN A 364 -2.59 16.92 5.13
CA ASN A 364 -2.56 17.67 6.39
C ASN A 364 -3.52 18.87 6.39
N ASN A 365 -3.67 19.58 5.26
CA ASN A 365 -4.63 20.68 5.17
C ASN A 365 -6.09 20.21 5.36
N LYS A 366 -6.41 18.99 4.92
CA LYS A 366 -7.76 18.41 5.01
C LYS A 366 -8.00 17.72 6.36
N TYR A 367 -6.95 17.15 6.95
CA TYR A 367 -6.97 16.42 8.20
C TYR A 367 -5.80 16.87 9.09
N PRO A 368 -5.92 18.05 9.73
CA PRO A 368 -4.80 18.65 10.45
C PRO A 368 -4.40 17.81 11.66
N ASN A 369 -3.09 17.75 11.91
CA ASN A 369 -2.46 17.07 13.06
C ASN A 369 -2.59 15.54 13.08
N VAL A 370 -3.12 14.92 12.02
CA VAL A 370 -3.08 13.46 11.88
C VAL A 370 -1.64 13.02 11.59
N PRO A 371 -1.06 12.08 12.37
CA PRO A 371 0.26 11.55 12.05
C PRO A 371 0.27 10.86 10.68
N LEU A 372 1.24 11.24 9.86
CA LEU A 372 1.47 10.72 8.53
C LEU A 372 2.76 9.90 8.47
N MET A 373 2.80 8.92 7.59
CA MET A 373 4.03 8.21 7.18
C MET A 373 4.00 8.01 5.68
N ILE A 374 5.12 8.17 4.98
CA ILE A 374 5.25 7.64 3.62
C ILE A 374 5.48 6.15 3.73
N THR A 375 4.45 5.32 3.57
CA THR A 375 4.51 3.87 3.75
C THR A 375 4.96 3.12 2.50
N GLU A 376 5.00 3.82 1.37
CA GLU A 376 5.51 3.30 0.10
C GLU A 376 5.87 4.46 -0.85
N ASN A 377 7.12 4.52 -1.27
CA ASN A 377 7.59 5.36 -2.38
C ASN A 377 8.83 4.69 -2.99
N GLY A 378 8.94 4.66 -4.30
CA GLY A 378 10.07 3.98 -4.93
C GLY A 378 10.15 4.17 -6.44
N VAL A 379 11.21 3.62 -7.01
CA VAL A 379 11.54 3.76 -8.43
C VAL A 379 11.78 2.38 -9.00
N ALA A 380 10.98 2.04 -10.00
CA ALA A 380 11.12 0.80 -10.74
C ALA A 380 12.23 0.95 -11.79
N SER A 381 13.06 -0.06 -11.96
CA SER A 381 14.09 -0.09 -13.00
C SER A 381 14.30 -1.52 -13.54
N TYR A 382 15.00 -1.61 -14.67
CA TYR A 382 15.55 -2.85 -15.20
C TYR A 382 17.01 -2.97 -14.76
N ASP A 383 17.23 -3.47 -13.55
CA ASP A 383 18.58 -3.57 -12.99
C ASP A 383 19.44 -4.63 -13.69
N GLN A 384 20.71 -4.30 -13.92
CA GLN A 384 21.72 -5.19 -14.48
C GLN A 384 22.80 -5.51 -13.45
N VAL A 385 23.36 -6.71 -13.52
CA VAL A 385 24.49 -7.13 -12.68
C VAL A 385 25.76 -6.98 -13.49
N GLU A 386 26.65 -6.09 -13.03
CA GLU A 386 27.96 -5.82 -13.63
C GLU A 386 29.03 -6.07 -12.57
N ASP A 387 29.93 -7.04 -12.82
CA ASP A 387 30.98 -7.47 -11.88
C ASP A 387 30.46 -7.77 -10.45
N GLY A 388 29.28 -8.38 -10.37
CA GLY A 388 28.62 -8.72 -9.11
C GLY A 388 28.04 -7.53 -8.35
N LYS A 389 27.92 -6.36 -8.99
CA LYS A 389 27.33 -5.13 -8.44
C LYS A 389 26.13 -4.69 -9.29
N ILE A 390 25.27 -3.88 -8.68
CA ILE A 390 24.12 -3.27 -9.34
C ILE A 390 24.24 -1.76 -9.19
N ASN A 391 24.47 -1.07 -10.32
CA ASN A 391 24.59 0.38 -10.40
C ASN A 391 23.22 0.97 -10.80
N ASP A 392 22.36 1.23 -9.82
CA ASP A 392 20.99 1.72 -10.02
C ASP A 392 20.87 3.24 -9.86
N ASP A 393 21.62 3.99 -10.68
CA ASP A 393 21.78 5.44 -10.55
C ASP A 393 20.47 6.24 -10.68
N GLU A 394 19.56 5.82 -11.55
CA GLU A 394 18.23 6.44 -11.67
C GLU A 394 17.43 6.31 -10.36
N ARG A 395 17.47 5.12 -9.73
CA ARG A 395 16.83 4.90 -8.41
C ARG A 395 17.48 5.80 -7.36
N VAL A 396 18.81 5.85 -7.30
CA VAL A 396 19.55 6.73 -6.37
C VAL A 396 19.11 8.18 -6.55
N GLN A 397 19.08 8.69 -7.77
CA GLN A 397 18.72 10.08 -8.06
C GLN A 397 17.29 10.38 -7.56
N TYR A 398 16.30 9.65 -8.05
CA TYR A 398 14.90 9.97 -7.77
C TYR A 398 14.51 9.70 -6.32
N THR A 399 14.99 8.61 -5.70
CA THR A 399 14.74 8.36 -4.28
C THR A 399 15.32 9.49 -3.41
N LYS A 400 16.51 10.01 -3.74
CA LYS A 400 17.07 11.19 -3.05
C LYS A 400 16.19 12.42 -3.19
N GLU A 401 15.70 12.69 -4.39
CA GLU A 401 14.81 13.83 -4.65
C GLU A 401 13.50 13.72 -3.86
N PHE A 402 12.86 12.54 -3.81
CA PHE A 402 11.68 12.30 -2.97
C PHE A 402 11.99 12.52 -1.49
N ILE A 403 13.08 11.95 -0.98
CA ILE A 403 13.48 12.10 0.44
C ILE A 403 13.71 13.56 0.80
N ASN A 404 14.35 14.35 -0.06
CA ASN A 404 14.57 15.78 0.20
C ASN A 404 13.23 16.53 0.38
N TRP A 405 12.20 16.17 -0.40
CA TRP A 405 10.86 16.75 -0.25
C TRP A 405 10.14 16.31 1.03
N VAL A 406 10.36 15.07 1.48
CA VAL A 406 9.86 14.57 2.77
C VAL A 406 10.56 15.27 3.94
N ILE A 407 11.89 15.41 3.88
CA ILE A 407 12.66 16.15 4.90
C ILE A 407 12.21 17.61 4.93
N LYS A 408 11.99 18.26 3.79
CA LYS A 408 11.43 19.62 3.75
C LYS A 408 10.07 19.71 4.45
N ALA A 409 9.17 18.74 4.22
CA ALA A 409 7.88 18.69 4.92
C ALA A 409 8.06 18.52 6.44
N TYR A 410 9.00 17.67 6.86
CA TYR A 410 9.36 17.46 8.26
C TYR A 410 9.90 18.75 8.91
N ASP A 411 10.86 19.42 8.27
CA ASP A 411 11.49 20.65 8.75
C ASP A 411 10.50 21.82 8.84
N GLU A 412 9.47 21.84 7.99
CA GLU A 412 8.37 22.80 8.03
C GLU A 412 7.32 22.48 9.12
N GLY A 413 7.52 21.41 9.90
CA GLY A 413 6.66 21.03 11.01
C GLY A 413 5.37 20.30 10.61
N LEU A 414 5.28 19.77 9.38
CA LEU A 414 4.17 18.89 9.01
C LEU A 414 4.26 17.57 9.79
N PRO A 415 3.13 16.91 10.13
CA PRO A 415 3.11 15.74 11.01
C PRO A 415 3.55 14.45 10.29
N ILE A 416 4.71 14.46 9.64
CA ILE A 416 5.29 13.31 8.92
C ILE A 416 6.35 12.61 9.79
N TYR A 417 6.15 11.33 10.08
CA TYR A 417 6.94 10.59 11.07
C TYR A 417 7.72 9.39 10.51
N GLY A 418 7.68 9.17 9.20
CA GLY A 418 8.46 8.09 8.62
C GLY A 418 8.45 8.04 7.09
N TYR A 419 9.45 7.35 6.55
CA TYR A 419 9.62 7.09 5.13
C TYR A 419 10.07 5.65 4.89
N TYR A 420 9.30 4.93 4.08
CA TYR A 420 9.51 3.54 3.73
C TYR A 420 9.75 3.41 2.22
N VAL A 421 10.98 3.06 1.84
CA VAL A 421 11.33 2.76 0.46
C VAL A 421 10.58 1.51 -0.02
N TRP A 422 9.95 1.61 -1.17
CA TRP A 422 9.49 0.46 -1.94
C TRP A 422 10.60 0.04 -2.92
N SER A 423 11.33 -1.05 -2.67
CA SER A 423 11.09 -2.09 -1.64
C SER A 423 12.36 -2.48 -0.88
N THR A 424 12.21 -3.29 0.18
CA THR A 424 13.35 -3.84 0.95
C THR A 424 14.30 -4.64 0.05
N MET A 425 13.74 -5.57 -0.71
CA MET A 425 14.43 -6.40 -1.69
C MET A 425 13.60 -6.48 -2.98
N ASP A 426 14.22 -6.94 -4.06
CA ASP A 426 13.49 -7.30 -5.26
C ASP A 426 12.46 -8.38 -4.96
N LEU A 427 11.27 -8.23 -5.54
CA LEU A 427 10.09 -9.00 -5.18
C LEU A 427 9.23 -9.24 -6.43
N TYR A 428 8.28 -10.16 -6.30
CA TYR A 428 7.30 -10.44 -7.34
C TYR A 428 6.40 -9.21 -7.55
N SER A 429 6.28 -8.75 -8.79
CA SER A 429 5.31 -7.72 -9.17
C SER A 429 4.03 -8.37 -9.69
N TRP A 430 2.89 -8.04 -9.06
CA TRP A 430 1.57 -8.65 -9.24
C TRP A 430 1.22 -9.15 -10.64
N VAL A 431 1.40 -8.31 -11.67
CA VAL A 431 1.13 -8.64 -13.07
C VAL A 431 2.31 -8.35 -14.00
N ASN A 432 3.48 -8.01 -13.44
CA ASN A 432 4.69 -7.67 -14.20
C ASN A 432 5.85 -8.66 -13.96
N GLY A 433 5.68 -9.65 -13.07
CA GLY A 433 6.72 -10.64 -12.78
C GLY A 433 7.95 -10.04 -12.09
N TYR A 434 9.15 -10.52 -12.43
CA TYR A 434 10.39 -10.20 -11.72
C TYR A 434 11.35 -9.25 -12.46
N GLU A 435 11.07 -8.91 -13.72
CA GLU A 435 11.94 -8.00 -14.50
C GLU A 435 11.87 -6.56 -13.99
N LYS A 436 10.71 -6.16 -13.46
CA LYS A 436 10.48 -4.83 -12.88
C LYS A 436 10.95 -4.82 -11.42
N ARG A 437 12.16 -4.30 -11.20
CA ARG A 437 12.83 -4.34 -9.89
C ARG A 437 12.64 -3.03 -9.12
N TYR A 438 12.50 -3.15 -7.81
CA TYR A 438 12.24 -2.04 -6.87
C TYR A 438 13.17 -2.04 -5.66
N GLY A 439 13.80 -3.18 -5.35
CA GLY A 439 14.47 -3.38 -4.07
C GLY A 439 15.70 -2.51 -3.89
N LEU A 440 16.00 -2.14 -2.65
CA LEU A 440 17.34 -1.71 -2.25
C LEU A 440 18.34 -2.87 -2.35
N VAL A 441 17.86 -4.10 -2.15
CA VAL A 441 18.65 -5.33 -2.26
C VAL A 441 18.21 -6.12 -3.50
N TYR A 442 19.15 -6.42 -4.38
CA TYR A 442 18.92 -7.29 -5.53
C TYR A 442 18.74 -8.73 -5.05
N VAL A 443 17.77 -9.43 -5.64
CA VAL A 443 17.58 -10.87 -5.45
C VAL A 443 17.93 -11.60 -6.74
N ASP A 444 18.90 -12.50 -6.64
CA ASP A 444 19.29 -13.40 -7.71
C ASP A 444 18.37 -14.63 -7.70
N PHE A 445 17.25 -14.52 -8.42
CA PHE A 445 16.20 -15.56 -8.48
C PHE A 445 16.69 -16.88 -9.11
N GLU A 446 17.80 -16.86 -9.84
CA GLU A 446 18.37 -18.05 -10.48
C GLU A 446 19.45 -18.73 -9.62
N ASN A 447 20.01 -18.00 -8.65
CA ASN A 447 21.11 -18.48 -7.81
C ASN A 447 20.73 -18.48 -6.32
N ASN A 448 19.80 -19.38 -5.95
CA ASN A 448 19.38 -19.60 -4.56
C ASN A 448 18.95 -18.31 -3.83
N TYR A 449 18.29 -17.41 -4.56
CA TYR A 449 17.77 -16.15 -4.05
C TYR A 449 18.84 -15.31 -3.33
N LYS A 450 20.08 -15.31 -3.82
CA LYS A 450 21.18 -14.57 -3.20
C LYS A 450 20.86 -13.08 -3.12
N ARG A 451 21.09 -12.47 -1.93
CA ARG A 451 20.92 -11.03 -1.70
C ARG A 451 22.19 -10.26 -2.06
N ILE A 452 22.05 -9.21 -2.87
CA ILE A 452 23.15 -8.32 -3.26
C ILE A 452 22.71 -6.87 -3.04
N PRO A 453 23.21 -6.16 -2.01
CA PRO A 453 22.90 -4.74 -1.82
C PRO A 453 23.28 -3.91 -3.05
N LYS A 454 22.32 -3.15 -3.59
CA LYS A 454 22.53 -2.26 -4.74
C LYS A 454 23.20 -0.96 -4.30
N LYS A 455 23.62 -0.12 -5.26
CA LYS A 455 24.16 1.21 -4.95
C LYS A 455 23.18 2.04 -4.11
N SER A 456 21.89 1.98 -4.42
CA SER A 456 20.81 2.62 -3.63
C SER A 456 20.75 2.21 -2.17
N TRP A 457 21.09 0.96 -1.80
CA TRP A 457 21.17 0.55 -0.39
C TRP A 457 22.23 1.32 0.39
N TYR A 458 23.42 1.48 -0.21
CA TYR A 458 24.52 2.23 0.42
C TYR A 458 24.21 3.72 0.51
N GLU A 459 23.57 4.29 -0.51
CA GLU A 459 23.17 5.70 -0.50
C GLU A 459 22.05 5.97 0.50
N TYR A 460 21.05 5.09 0.60
CA TYR A 460 19.97 5.19 1.59
C TYR A 460 20.53 5.21 3.02
N LYS A 461 21.48 4.31 3.32
CA LYS A 461 22.21 4.32 4.60
C LYS A 461 22.86 5.68 4.87
N LYS A 462 23.58 6.26 3.90
CA LYS A 462 24.23 7.57 4.06
C LYS A 462 23.22 8.69 4.30
N TRP A 463 22.06 8.64 3.68
CA TRP A 463 21.01 9.65 3.88
C TRP A 463 20.40 9.55 5.28
N ILE A 464 20.15 8.33 5.78
CA ILE A 464 19.73 8.10 7.17
C ILE A 464 20.77 8.69 8.14
N ASP A 465 22.06 8.36 7.95
CA ASP A 465 23.15 8.87 8.80
C ASP A 465 23.26 10.39 8.77
N THR A 466 22.98 11.00 7.61
CA THR A 466 23.00 12.45 7.45
C THR A 466 21.82 13.10 8.16
N PHE A 467 20.62 12.55 8.01
CA PHE A 467 19.43 13.02 8.71
C PHE A 467 19.63 12.94 10.23
N GLN A 468 20.09 11.80 10.74
CA GLN A 468 20.33 11.60 12.17
C GLN A 468 21.36 12.59 12.71
N ARG A 469 22.47 12.83 12.00
CA ARG A 469 23.48 13.82 12.42
C ARG A 469 22.94 15.24 12.48
N ASN A 470 22.02 15.60 11.58
CA ASN A 470 21.46 16.95 11.49
C ASN A 470 20.32 17.18 12.50
N HIS A 471 19.53 16.16 12.85
CA HIS A 471 18.29 16.34 13.61
C HIS A 471 18.28 15.68 15.01
N LEU A 472 19.21 14.76 15.30
CA LEU A 472 19.29 14.08 16.60
C LEU A 472 20.43 14.60 17.50
N LYS A 473 21.27 15.53 17.02
CA LYS A 473 22.34 16.16 17.82
C LYS A 473 21.89 17.41 18.61
N GLU A 474 20.65 17.84 18.44
CA GLU A 474 20.09 19.03 19.13
C GLU A 474 19.13 18.67 20.29
N LYS A 475 19.02 17.39 20.65
CA LYS A 475 18.41 16.90 21.89
C LYS A 475 19.50 16.33 22.79
#